data_AF-A0A380EGN8-F1
#
_entry.id   AF-A0A380EGN8-F1
#
_cell.length_a   1.000
_cell.length_b   1.000
_cell.length_c   1.000
_cell.angle_alpha   90.00
_cell.angle_beta   90.00
_cell.angle_gamma   90.00
#
_symmetry.space_group_name_H-M   'P 1'
#
loop_
_entity.id
_entity.type
_entity.pdbx_description
1 polymer ?
#
loop_
_entity_poly.entity_id
_entity_poly.type
_entity_poly.pdbx_seq_one_letter_code
_entity_poly.pdbx_strand_id
1 'polypeptide(L)'
;MLGVSFLTGNLLLLPKLGATLTVIATVAGQIIMGVIIDTFGLFGATIHDFNLIKAIGVLLLIVGIVIMNQFNKNNLLLTDQKYLLFWLLLGFIFGFFPPIQTTINSALASHTHSPAFASLVSFTIGSIALLILTAIFNRSLKLKTSHLKFGKLKPIYFTGGILGMAFVTANIILMPHMGAALTTLIGMFGQILMGILIDHFGLFGSPKIAMTSRKTIGLLCILTGIILLRLF
;
A
#
# COMPACT_ATOMS: atom_id res chain seq x y z
N MET A 1 -8.34 -11.53 2.27
CA MET A 1 -9.28 -10.59 1.61
C MET A 1 -8.86 -9.13 1.73
N LEU A 2 -8.40 -8.67 2.90
CA LEU A 2 -8.01 -7.28 3.15
C LEU A 2 -7.06 -6.68 2.09
N GLY A 3 -6.02 -7.40 1.67
CA GLY A 3 -5.06 -6.93 0.66
C GLY A 3 -5.67 -6.82 -0.73
N VAL A 4 -6.58 -7.72 -1.09
CA VAL A 4 -7.38 -7.61 -2.32
C VAL A 4 -8.25 -6.37 -2.25
N SER A 5 -8.98 -6.19 -1.15
CA SER A 5 -9.85 -5.04 -0.95
C SER A 5 -9.08 -3.72 -0.97
N PHE A 6 -7.86 -3.68 -0.43
CA PHE A 6 -6.97 -2.53 -0.52
C PHE A 6 -6.56 -2.20 -1.97
N LEU A 7 -6.13 -3.21 -2.73
CA LEU A 7 -5.75 -3.02 -4.14
C LEU A 7 -6.94 -2.59 -4.99
N THR A 8 -8.09 -3.24 -4.83
CA THR A 8 -9.33 -2.86 -5.51
C THR A 8 -9.77 -1.46 -5.10
N GLY A 9 -9.70 -1.13 -3.80
CA GLY A 9 -10.00 0.19 -3.27
C GLY A 9 -9.15 1.28 -3.91
N ASN A 10 -7.82 1.07 -3.96
CA ASN A 10 -6.91 1.98 -4.67
C ASN A 10 -7.29 2.16 -6.13
N LEU A 11 -7.61 1.07 -6.84
CA LEU A 11 -8.01 1.13 -8.25
C LEU A 11 -9.31 1.95 -8.45
N LEU A 12 -10.26 1.86 -7.53
CA LEU A 12 -11.51 2.62 -7.56
C LEU A 12 -11.31 4.10 -7.21
N LEU A 13 -10.39 4.39 -6.29
CA LEU A 13 -10.11 5.74 -5.81
C LEU A 13 -9.30 6.55 -6.80
N LEU A 14 -8.36 5.93 -7.53
CA LEU A 14 -7.46 6.61 -8.47
C LEU A 14 -8.20 7.50 -9.50
N PRO A 15 -9.26 7.04 -10.20
CA PRO A 15 -10.01 7.89 -11.12
C PRO A 15 -10.87 8.98 -10.45
N LYS A 16 -11.13 8.88 -9.15
CA LYS A 16 -12.07 9.76 -8.41
C LYS A 16 -11.35 10.85 -7.61
N LEU A 17 -10.23 10.50 -6.99
CA LEU A 17 -9.40 11.37 -6.16
C LEU A 17 -8.11 11.82 -6.88
N GLY A 18 -7.68 11.08 -7.91
CA GLY A 18 -6.35 11.20 -8.46
C GLY A 18 -5.29 10.49 -7.60
N ALA A 19 -4.13 10.22 -8.20
CA ALA A 19 -3.03 9.49 -7.56
C ALA A 19 -2.59 10.08 -6.22
N THR A 20 -2.42 11.40 -6.16
CA THR A 20 -1.96 12.12 -4.98
C THR A 20 -2.87 11.93 -3.77
N LEU A 21 -4.17 12.20 -3.92
CA LEU A 21 -5.10 12.14 -2.79
C LEU A 21 -5.39 10.70 -2.36
N THR A 22 -5.44 9.75 -3.31
CA THR A 22 -5.55 8.32 -2.98
C THR A 22 -4.37 7.85 -2.13
N VAL A 23 -3.14 8.21 -2.52
CA VAL A 23 -1.94 7.87 -1.75
C VAL A 23 -2.02 8.51 -0.36
N ILE A 24 -2.25 9.82 -0.26
CA ILE A 24 -2.30 10.51 1.05
C ILE A 24 -3.37 9.89 1.97
N ALA A 25 -4.59 9.66 1.46
CA ALA A 25 -5.67 9.10 2.25
C ALA A 25 -5.36 7.67 2.74
N THR A 26 -4.89 6.80 1.85
CA THR A 26 -4.57 5.42 2.22
C THR A 26 -3.34 5.31 3.11
N VAL A 27 -2.31 6.15 2.90
CA VAL A 27 -1.13 6.21 3.75
C VAL A 27 -1.52 6.64 5.17
N ALA A 28 -2.32 7.70 5.30
CA ALA A 28 -2.78 8.16 6.61
C ALA A 28 -3.48 7.03 7.38
N GLY A 29 -4.32 6.25 6.70
CA GLY A 29 -4.96 5.07 7.28
C GLY A 29 -3.94 4.01 7.71
N GLN A 30 -2.99 3.67 6.84
CA GLN A 30 -1.95 2.67 7.13
C GLN A 30 -1.13 3.02 8.37
N ILE A 31 -0.73 4.29 8.49
CA ILE A 31 0.07 4.75 9.62
C ILE A 31 -0.75 4.69 10.91
N ILE A 32 -1.96 5.23 10.91
CA ILE A 32 -2.82 5.25 12.09
C ILE A 32 -3.13 3.84 12.56
N MET A 33 -3.49 2.94 11.64
CA MET A 33 -3.79 1.55 12.02
C MET A 33 -2.54 0.82 12.51
N GLY A 34 -1.37 1.07 11.91
CA GLY A 34 -0.10 0.53 12.39
C GLY A 34 0.20 0.96 13.82
N VAL A 35 0.04 2.24 14.14
CA VAL A 35 0.25 2.76 15.50
C VAL A 35 -0.76 2.17 16.49
N ILE A 36 -2.03 2.02 16.09
CA ILE A 36 -3.06 1.37 16.92
C ILE A 36 -2.67 -0.08 17.22
N ILE A 37 -2.20 -0.84 16.23
CA ILE A 37 -1.76 -2.23 16.43
C ILE A 37 -0.59 -2.28 17.41
N ASP A 38 0.40 -1.42 17.24
CA ASP A 38 1.60 -1.38 18.07
C ASP A 38 1.30 -0.93 19.51
N THR A 39 0.33 -0.03 19.69
CA THR A 39 -0.06 0.49 21.02
C THR A 39 -0.91 -0.51 21.79
N PHE A 40 -1.87 -1.16 21.14
CA PHE A 40 -2.83 -2.05 21.81
C PHE A 40 -2.47 -3.54 21.71
N GLY A 41 -1.41 -3.90 20.99
CA GLY A 41 -1.01 -5.30 20.77
C GLY A 41 -2.08 -6.11 20.04
N LEU A 42 -2.82 -5.49 19.10
CA LEU A 42 -3.95 -6.13 18.43
C LEU A 42 -3.52 -7.44 17.77
N PHE A 43 -4.36 -8.47 17.89
CA PHE A 43 -4.12 -9.81 17.34
C PHE A 43 -2.83 -10.49 17.87
N GLY A 44 -2.39 -10.13 19.07
CA GLY A 44 -1.18 -10.69 19.68
C GLY A 44 0.12 -10.06 19.15
N ALA A 45 0.03 -8.88 18.52
CA ALA A 45 1.20 -8.10 18.15
C ALA A 45 2.01 -7.70 19.39
N THR A 46 3.33 -7.62 19.23
CA THR A 46 4.24 -7.13 20.27
C THR A 46 3.97 -5.66 20.52
N ILE A 47 3.69 -5.31 21.78
CA ILE A 47 3.39 -3.93 22.16
C ILE A 47 4.68 -3.11 22.05
N HIS A 48 4.61 -1.98 21.33
CA HIS A 48 5.68 -1.02 21.19
C HIS A 48 5.21 0.34 21.67
N ASP A 49 5.93 0.93 22.63
CA ASP A 49 5.57 2.24 23.18
C ASP A 49 5.62 3.34 22.11
N PHE A 50 4.56 4.13 22.02
CA PHE A 50 4.49 5.26 21.12
C PHE A 50 4.90 6.55 21.85
N ASN A 51 6.07 7.09 21.51
CA ASN A 51 6.60 8.31 22.12
C ASN A 51 6.46 9.54 21.20
N LEU A 52 6.80 10.71 21.73
CA LEU A 52 6.72 11.99 21.01
C LEU A 52 7.62 12.01 19.75
N ILE A 53 8.78 11.34 19.80
CA ILE A 53 9.74 11.31 18.68
C ILE A 53 9.15 10.49 17.51
N LYS A 54 8.49 9.37 17.81
CA LYS A 54 7.75 8.57 16.82
C LYS A 54 6.61 9.38 16.19
N ALA A 55 5.90 10.19 16.98
CA ALA A 55 4.88 11.10 16.46
C ALA A 55 5.46 12.14 15.48
N ILE A 56 6.62 12.72 15.80
CA ILE A 56 7.35 13.64 14.90
C ILE A 56 7.78 12.92 13.63
N GLY A 57 8.30 11.69 13.73
CA GLY A 57 8.67 10.87 12.58
C GLY A 57 7.49 10.61 11.64
N VAL A 58 6.33 10.25 12.19
CA VAL A 58 5.07 10.09 11.43
C VAL A 58 4.65 11.40 10.73
N LEU A 59 4.71 12.53 11.44
CA LEU A 59 4.41 13.83 10.84
C LEU A 59 5.34 14.15 9.68
N LEU A 60 6.64 13.91 9.84
CA LEU A 60 7.64 14.12 8.80
C LEU A 60 7.37 13.25 7.56
N LEU A 61 6.92 12.01 7.76
CA LEU A 61 6.51 11.10 6.68
C LEU A 61 5.34 11.65 5.89
N ILE A 62 4.28 12.09 6.59
CA ILE A 62 3.08 12.67 5.97
C ILE A 62 3.48 13.91 5.17
N VAL A 63 4.27 14.81 5.76
CA VAL A 63 4.78 16.00 5.09
C VAL A 63 5.60 15.63 3.86
N GLY A 64 6.49 14.64 3.95
CA GLY A 64 7.27 14.15 2.82
C GLY A 64 6.41 13.64 1.66
N ILE A 65 5.35 12.88 1.96
CA ILE A 65 4.40 12.37 0.96
C ILE A 65 3.61 13.51 0.31
N VAL A 66 3.22 14.52 1.08
CA VAL A 66 2.53 15.71 0.55
C VAL A 66 3.46 16.54 -0.35
N ILE A 67 4.72 16.75 0.05
CA ILE A 67 5.71 17.48 -0.75
C ILE A 67 6.03 16.75 -2.06
N MET A 68 6.19 15.42 -1.98
CA MET A 68 6.52 14.57 -3.13
C MET A 68 5.41 14.61 -4.19
N ASN A 69 4.16 14.68 -3.75
CA ASN A 69 3.02 14.69 -4.63
C ASN A 69 2.69 16.11 -5.11
N GLN A 70 2.59 16.28 -6.42
CA GLN A 70 2.13 17.55 -6.99
C GLN A 70 0.65 17.72 -6.68
N PHE A 71 0.31 18.60 -5.73
CA PHE A 71 -1.05 19.09 -5.56
C PHE A 71 -1.45 19.91 -6.79
N ASN A 72 -2.00 19.23 -7.80
CA ASN A 72 -2.59 19.93 -8.94
C ASN A 72 -3.97 20.44 -8.51
N LYS A 73 -4.07 21.74 -8.21
CA LYS A 73 -5.32 22.42 -7.82
C LYS A 73 -6.47 22.15 -8.81
N ASN A 74 -6.15 21.88 -10.07
CA ASN A 74 -7.13 21.56 -11.12
C ASN A 74 -7.82 20.20 -10.94
N ASN A 75 -7.19 19.22 -10.27
CA ASN A 75 -7.82 17.93 -9.99
C ASN A 75 -8.94 18.06 -8.94
N LEU A 76 -8.80 18.99 -7.98
CA LEU A 76 -9.82 19.29 -6.96
C LEU A 76 -11.07 19.98 -7.54
N LEU A 77 -10.96 20.57 -8.74
CA LEU A 77 -12.07 21.23 -9.43
C LEU A 77 -12.88 20.27 -10.30
N LEU A 78 -12.31 19.11 -10.69
CA LEU A 78 -12.98 18.09 -11.51
C LEU A 78 -13.72 17.05 -10.67
N THR A 79 -13.29 16.82 -9.43
CA THR A 79 -14.03 15.97 -8.49
C THR A 79 -15.20 16.76 -7.92
N ASP A 80 -16.40 16.25 -8.13
CA ASP A 80 -17.63 16.79 -7.58
C ASP A 80 -17.49 16.92 -6.05
N GLN A 81 -17.36 18.16 -5.56
CA GLN A 81 -16.99 18.50 -4.17
C GLN A 81 -17.86 17.76 -3.15
N LYS A 82 -19.12 17.46 -3.52
CA LYS A 82 -20.10 16.75 -2.72
C LYS A 82 -19.66 15.34 -2.29
N TYR A 83 -18.82 14.66 -3.08
CA TYR A 83 -18.36 13.30 -2.78
C TYR A 83 -16.88 13.20 -2.40
N LEU A 84 -16.14 14.32 -2.41
CA LEU A 84 -14.71 14.34 -2.10
C LEU A 84 -14.43 13.71 -0.73
N LEU A 85 -15.16 14.16 0.30
CA LEU A 85 -15.00 13.66 1.67
C LEU A 85 -15.30 12.16 1.76
N PHE A 86 -16.35 11.70 1.09
CA PHE A 86 -16.70 10.28 1.05
C PHE A 86 -15.54 9.44 0.48
N TRP A 87 -14.97 9.85 -0.66
CA TRP A 87 -13.84 9.13 -1.25
C TRP A 87 -12.58 9.19 -0.40
N LEU A 88 -12.28 10.33 0.25
CA LEU A 88 -11.15 10.44 1.17
C LEU A 88 -11.30 9.51 2.38
N LEU A 89 -12.48 9.47 3.00
CA LEU A 89 -12.79 8.55 4.09
C LEU A 89 -12.68 7.09 3.64
N LEU A 90 -13.16 6.78 2.44
CA LEU A 90 -13.06 5.43 1.90
C LEU A 90 -11.59 5.02 1.67
N GLY A 91 -10.75 5.92 1.15
CA GLY A 91 -9.30 5.72 1.05
C GLY A 91 -8.63 5.52 2.39
N PHE A 92 -9.00 6.33 3.38
CA PHE A 92 -8.53 6.19 4.74
C PHE A 92 -8.85 4.80 5.34
N ILE A 93 -10.10 4.34 5.18
CA ILE A 93 -10.54 3.02 5.64
C ILE A 93 -9.78 1.90 4.92
N PHE A 94 -9.64 1.96 3.59
CA PHE A 94 -8.84 0.97 2.87
C PHE A 94 -7.38 0.98 3.34
N GLY A 95 -6.86 2.12 3.77
CA GLY A 95 -5.55 2.24 4.41
C GLY A 95 -5.39 1.38 5.66
N PHE A 96 -6.45 1.02 6.38
CA PHE A 96 -6.32 0.16 7.57
C PHE A 96 -5.98 -1.30 7.21
N PHE A 97 -6.29 -1.72 5.98
CA PHE A 97 -6.29 -3.12 5.62
C PHE A 97 -4.89 -3.75 5.55
N PRO A 98 -3.84 -3.09 5.00
CA PRO A 98 -2.51 -3.70 4.94
C PRO A 98 -1.90 -3.98 6.32
N PRO A 99 -1.86 -3.04 7.30
CA PRO A 99 -1.34 -3.34 8.64
C PRO A 99 -2.10 -4.48 9.33
N ILE A 100 -3.44 -4.48 9.26
CA ILE A 100 -4.26 -5.54 9.85
C ILE A 100 -3.93 -6.89 9.22
N GLN A 101 -3.84 -6.94 7.88
CA GLN A 101 -3.50 -8.17 7.17
C GLN A 101 -2.12 -8.67 7.58
N THR A 102 -1.11 -7.81 7.61
CA THR A 102 0.25 -8.18 8.01
C THR A 102 0.25 -8.74 9.43
N THR A 103 -0.50 -8.12 10.34
CA THR A 103 -0.63 -8.56 11.74
C THR A 103 -1.25 -9.94 11.86
N ILE A 104 -2.40 -10.16 11.24
CA ILE A 104 -3.09 -11.46 11.25
C ILE A 104 -2.20 -12.54 10.63
N ASN A 105 -1.57 -12.24 9.49
CA ASN A 105 -0.69 -13.19 8.83
C ASN A 105 0.58 -13.47 9.66
N SER A 106 1.12 -12.46 10.36
CA SER A 106 2.24 -12.62 11.29
C SER A 106 1.86 -13.51 12.46
N ALA A 107 0.69 -13.31 13.06
CA ALA A 107 0.19 -14.18 14.12
C ALA A 107 0.03 -15.63 13.63
N LEU A 108 -0.52 -15.84 12.44
CA LEU A 108 -0.61 -17.19 11.84
C LEU A 108 0.77 -17.79 11.58
N ALA A 109 1.74 -17.00 11.12
CA ALA A 109 3.11 -17.45 10.91
C ALA A 109 3.78 -17.89 12.21
N SER A 110 3.52 -17.20 13.33
CA SER A 110 4.02 -17.60 14.65
C SER A 110 3.44 -18.94 15.12
N HIS A 111 2.16 -19.22 14.85
CA HIS A 111 1.53 -20.49 15.22
C HIS A 111 1.94 -21.66 14.31
N THR A 112 2.22 -21.37 13.04
CA THR A 112 2.59 -22.39 12.04
C THR A 112 4.11 -22.54 11.88
N HIS A 113 4.89 -21.74 12.59
CA HIS A 113 6.35 -21.61 12.49
C HIS A 113 6.86 -21.44 11.05
N SER A 114 6.02 -20.88 10.16
CA SER A 114 6.33 -20.75 8.74
C SER A 114 5.66 -19.51 8.12
N PRO A 115 6.43 -18.42 7.91
CA PRO A 115 5.96 -17.23 7.20
C PRO A 115 5.46 -17.54 5.78
N ALA A 116 6.14 -18.45 5.08
CA ALA A 116 5.76 -18.87 3.73
C ALA A 116 4.40 -19.60 3.74
N PHE A 117 4.14 -20.45 4.74
CA PHE A 117 2.86 -21.13 4.87
C PHE A 117 1.72 -20.15 5.20
N ALA A 118 1.96 -19.20 6.12
CA ALA A 118 0.99 -18.16 6.42
C ALA A 118 0.64 -17.31 5.19
N SER A 119 1.65 -16.92 4.39
CA SER A 119 1.46 -16.28 3.08
C SER A 119 0.62 -17.15 2.15
N LEU A 120 0.94 -18.45 2.02
CA LEU A 120 0.21 -19.38 1.15
C LEU A 120 -1.27 -19.46 1.53
N VAL A 121 -1.59 -19.62 2.82
CA VAL A 121 -2.97 -19.62 3.33
C VAL A 121 -3.66 -18.30 2.98
N SER A 122 -3.01 -17.16 3.25
CA SER A 122 -3.56 -15.83 3.00
C SER A 122 -3.86 -15.61 1.50
N PHE A 123 -2.94 -15.98 0.62
CA PHE A 123 -3.11 -15.91 -0.83
C PHE A 123 -4.15 -16.90 -1.36
N THR A 124 -4.26 -18.09 -0.77
CA THR A 124 -5.27 -19.08 -1.16
C THR A 124 -6.68 -18.56 -0.87
N ILE A 125 -6.92 -18.09 0.35
CA ILE A 125 -8.20 -17.49 0.76
C ILE A 125 -8.50 -16.24 -0.08
N GLY A 126 -7.48 -15.39 -0.30
CA GLY A 126 -7.61 -14.21 -1.15
C GLY A 126 -7.96 -14.54 -2.61
N SER A 127 -7.36 -15.59 -3.17
CA SER A 127 -7.60 -16.05 -4.54
C SER A 127 -9.00 -16.64 -4.70
N ILE A 128 -9.46 -17.47 -3.75
CA ILE A 128 -10.82 -18.00 -3.75
C ILE A 128 -11.84 -16.85 -3.74
N ALA A 129 -11.62 -15.85 -2.88
CA ALA A 129 -12.53 -14.73 -2.80
C ALA A 129 -12.52 -13.84 -4.06
N LEU A 130 -11.34 -13.64 -4.67
CA LEU A 130 -11.21 -12.98 -5.97
C LEU A 130 -11.92 -13.74 -7.08
N LEU A 131 -11.85 -15.08 -7.08
CA LEU A 131 -12.55 -15.92 -8.05
C LEU A 131 -14.06 -15.74 -7.92
N ILE A 132 -14.60 -15.77 -6.70
CA ILE A 132 -16.03 -15.53 -6.44
C ILE A 132 -16.43 -14.14 -6.93
N LEU A 133 -15.67 -13.11 -6.57
CA LEU A 133 -15.93 -11.74 -7.01
C LEU A 133 -15.92 -11.62 -8.54
N THR A 134 -14.93 -12.22 -9.19
CA THR A 134 -14.82 -12.21 -10.65
C THR A 134 -15.98 -12.95 -11.32
N ALA A 135 -16.41 -14.08 -10.75
CA ALA A 135 -17.56 -14.83 -11.26
C ALA A 135 -18.86 -14.01 -11.19
N ILE A 136 -19.06 -13.26 -10.11
CA ILE A 136 -20.24 -12.40 -9.92
C ILE A 136 -20.23 -11.22 -10.90
N PHE A 137 -19.11 -10.50 -11.00
CA PHE A 137 -19.07 -9.23 -11.73
C PHE A 137 -18.73 -9.37 -13.22
N ASN A 138 -17.84 -10.30 -13.59
CA ASN A 138 -17.34 -10.40 -14.97
C ASN A 138 -18.00 -11.53 -15.77
N ARG A 139 -18.79 -12.41 -15.12
CA ARG A 139 -19.52 -13.58 -15.66
C ARG A 139 -18.74 -14.51 -16.60
N SER A 140 -17.43 -14.30 -16.77
CA SER A 140 -16.55 -15.04 -17.67
C SER A 140 -15.13 -15.00 -17.12
N LEU A 141 -14.53 -16.18 -16.98
CA LEU A 141 -13.12 -16.37 -16.59
C LEU A 141 -12.20 -16.53 -17.82
N LYS A 142 -12.72 -16.29 -19.04
CA LYS A 142 -11.95 -16.46 -20.27
C LYS A 142 -10.88 -15.37 -20.39
N LEU A 143 -9.62 -15.78 -20.39
CA LEU A 143 -8.48 -14.91 -20.68
C LEU A 143 -8.44 -14.59 -22.18
N LYS A 144 -8.73 -13.34 -22.54
CA LYS A 144 -8.50 -12.85 -23.91
C LYS A 144 -7.00 -12.58 -24.08
N THR A 145 -6.38 -13.30 -25.00
CA THR A 145 -4.92 -13.22 -25.26
C THR A 145 -4.53 -12.00 -26.11
N SER A 146 -5.50 -11.30 -26.69
CA SER A 146 -5.31 -10.09 -27.48
C SER A 146 -6.43 -9.09 -27.22
N HIS A 147 -6.06 -7.81 -27.13
CA HIS A 147 -6.99 -6.69 -27.01
C HIS A 147 -6.70 -5.66 -28.11
N LEU A 148 -7.74 -5.19 -28.80
CA LEU A 148 -7.60 -4.28 -29.95
C LEU A 148 -6.79 -3.00 -29.63
N LYS A 149 -6.92 -2.47 -28.41
CA LYS A 149 -6.19 -1.27 -27.96
C LYS A 149 -4.83 -1.52 -27.30
N PHE A 150 -4.64 -2.70 -26.68
CA PHE A 150 -3.48 -2.94 -25.78
C PHE A 150 -2.55 -4.05 -26.30
N GLY A 151 -2.86 -4.60 -27.48
CA GLY A 151 -2.07 -5.64 -28.12
C GLY A 151 -2.19 -6.99 -27.43
N LYS A 152 -1.15 -7.81 -27.60
CA LYS A 152 -1.07 -9.15 -27.04
C LYS A 152 -0.76 -9.11 -25.54
N LEU A 153 -1.32 -10.07 -24.82
CA LEU A 153 -1.01 -10.29 -23.40
C LEU A 153 0.48 -10.63 -23.24
N LYS A 154 1.19 -9.85 -22.41
CA LYS A 154 2.62 -10.06 -22.15
C LYS A 154 2.80 -10.95 -20.92
N PRO A 155 3.70 -11.95 -20.95
CA PRO A 155 3.97 -12.83 -19.80
C PRO A 155 4.37 -12.08 -18.51
N ILE A 156 4.97 -10.90 -18.65
CA ILE A 156 5.40 -10.08 -17.51
C ILE A 156 4.23 -9.64 -16.61
N TYR A 157 2.98 -9.60 -17.11
CA TYR A 157 1.82 -9.25 -16.29
C TYR A 157 1.50 -10.30 -15.23
N PHE A 158 1.97 -11.54 -15.40
CA PHE A 158 1.78 -12.62 -14.44
C PHE A 158 2.79 -12.59 -13.29
N THR A 159 3.87 -11.80 -13.38
CA THR A 159 4.86 -11.71 -12.30
C THR A 159 4.35 -10.95 -11.07
N GLY A 160 3.25 -10.20 -11.21
CA GLY A 160 2.64 -9.45 -10.11
C GLY A 160 2.26 -10.33 -8.91
N GLY A 161 1.81 -11.56 -9.14
CA GLY A 161 1.50 -12.52 -8.07
C GLY A 161 2.74 -12.94 -7.28
N ILE A 162 3.87 -13.18 -7.97
CA ILE A 162 5.15 -13.53 -7.34
C ILE A 162 5.68 -12.35 -6.51
N LEU A 163 5.63 -11.14 -7.06
CA LEU A 163 6.05 -9.93 -6.35
C LEU A 163 5.18 -9.66 -5.12
N GLY A 164 3.86 -9.86 -5.24
CA GLY A 164 2.93 -9.75 -4.12
C GLY A 164 3.21 -10.78 -3.01
N MET A 165 3.47 -12.03 -3.38
CA MET A 165 3.85 -13.10 -2.45
C MET A 165 5.14 -12.74 -1.70
N ALA A 166 6.17 -12.28 -2.42
CA ALA A 166 7.43 -11.86 -1.82
C ALA A 166 7.23 -10.68 -0.86
N PHE A 167 6.45 -9.67 -1.26
CA PHE A 167 6.14 -8.50 -0.44
C PHE A 167 5.40 -8.87 0.85
N VAL A 168 4.35 -9.69 0.78
CA VAL A 168 3.58 -10.10 1.96
C VAL A 168 4.45 -10.96 2.89
N THR A 169 5.20 -11.91 2.35
CA THR A 169 6.10 -12.76 3.15
C THR A 169 7.17 -11.92 3.85
N ALA A 170 7.77 -10.94 3.16
CA ALA A 170 8.73 -10.03 3.76
C ALA A 170 8.11 -9.24 4.92
N ASN A 171 6.89 -8.71 4.77
CA ASN A 171 6.22 -7.99 5.84
C ASN A 171 5.89 -8.89 7.05
N ILE A 172 5.50 -10.15 6.82
CA ILE A 172 5.28 -11.14 7.89
C ILE A 172 6.57 -11.38 8.67
N ILE A 173 7.71 -11.50 7.98
CA ILE A 173 9.02 -11.71 8.62
C ILE A 173 9.46 -10.47 9.40
N LEU A 174 9.26 -9.27 8.84
CA LEU A 174 9.72 -8.02 9.45
C LEU A 174 8.87 -7.58 10.65
N MET A 175 7.57 -7.89 10.64
CA MET A 175 6.62 -7.37 11.62
C MET A 175 6.98 -7.70 13.08
N PRO A 176 7.31 -8.94 13.47
CA PRO A 176 7.69 -9.26 14.86
C PRO A 176 8.92 -8.50 15.35
N HIS A 177 9.78 -8.04 14.44
CA HIS A 177 11.03 -7.36 14.77
C HIS A 177 10.92 -5.84 14.81
N MET A 178 9.95 -5.25 14.10
CA MET A 178 9.88 -3.80 13.89
C MET A 178 8.57 -3.16 14.37
N GLY A 179 7.54 -3.97 14.63
CA GLY A 179 6.17 -3.47 14.84
C GLY A 179 5.44 -3.20 13.51
N ALA A 180 4.11 -3.16 13.58
CA ALA A 180 3.22 -2.98 12.43
C ALA A 180 3.41 -1.62 11.73
N ALA A 181 3.58 -0.54 12.49
CA ALA A 181 3.72 0.81 11.92
C ALA A 181 4.99 0.90 11.07
N LEU A 182 6.14 0.52 11.63
CA LEU A 182 7.44 0.66 10.98
C LEU A 182 7.58 -0.31 9.80
N THR A 183 7.11 -1.56 9.92
CA THR A 183 7.09 -2.51 8.79
C THR A 183 6.27 -1.97 7.63
N THR A 184 5.09 -1.42 7.91
CA THR A 184 4.23 -0.85 6.86
C THR A 184 4.91 0.34 6.19
N LEU A 185 5.49 1.26 6.96
CA LEU A 185 6.16 2.45 6.46
C LEU A 185 7.36 2.13 5.56
N ILE A 186 8.18 1.15 5.92
CA ILE A 186 9.31 0.70 5.09
C ILE A 186 8.81 0.09 3.78
N GLY A 187 7.77 -0.75 3.85
CA GLY A 187 7.13 -1.31 2.66
C GLY A 187 6.62 -0.22 1.72
N MET A 188 5.98 0.80 2.26
CA MET A 188 5.48 1.95 1.50
C MET A 188 6.61 2.78 0.88
N PHE A 189 7.70 3.03 1.62
CA PHE A 189 8.86 3.71 1.07
C PHE A 189 9.44 2.97 -0.13
N GLY A 190 9.55 1.63 -0.05
CA GLY A 190 9.97 0.80 -1.18
C GLY A 190 9.03 0.92 -2.38
N GLN A 191 7.71 0.91 -2.16
CA GLN A 191 6.71 1.09 -3.22
C GLN A 191 6.81 2.48 -3.89
N ILE A 192 6.97 3.53 -3.08
CA ILE A 192 7.14 4.91 -3.56
C ILE A 192 8.43 5.05 -4.37
N LEU A 193 9.54 4.55 -3.84
CA LEU A 193 10.84 4.59 -4.51
C LEU A 193 10.79 3.88 -5.85
N MET A 194 10.25 2.66 -5.89
CA MET A 194 10.11 1.91 -7.12
C MET A 194 9.17 2.60 -8.12
N GLY A 195 8.08 3.21 -7.64
CA GLY A 195 7.19 4.02 -8.47
C GLY A 195 7.92 5.19 -9.14
N ILE A 196 8.79 5.89 -8.41
CA ILE A 196 9.62 6.97 -8.97
C ILE A 196 10.60 6.41 -10.01
N LEU A 197 11.22 5.26 -9.78
CA LEU A 197 12.13 4.63 -10.74
C LEU A 197 11.39 4.21 -12.02
N ILE A 198 10.19 3.63 -11.90
CA ILE A 198 9.33 3.27 -13.04
C ILE A 198 9.00 4.51 -13.87
N ASP A 199 8.57 5.60 -13.22
CA ASP A 199 8.27 6.89 -13.84
C ASP A 199 9.50 7.48 -14.54
N HIS A 200 10.66 7.48 -13.87
CA HIS A 200 11.86 8.14 -14.35
C HIS A 200 12.44 7.44 -15.59
N PHE A 201 12.52 6.11 -15.55
CA PHE A 201 13.06 5.32 -16.65
C PHE A 201 12.01 4.96 -17.71
N GLY A 202 10.72 5.20 -17.46
CA GLY A 202 9.62 4.82 -18.35
C GLY A 202 9.49 3.29 -18.45
N LEU A 203 9.74 2.58 -17.34
CA LEU A 203 9.68 1.12 -17.33
C LEU A 203 8.27 0.64 -17.67
N PHE A 204 8.17 -0.54 -18.28
CA PHE A 204 6.91 -1.20 -18.64
C PHE A 204 6.00 -0.40 -19.59
N GLY A 205 6.55 0.60 -20.28
CA GLY A 205 5.78 1.46 -21.19
C GLY A 205 5.04 2.61 -20.46
N SER A 206 5.42 2.90 -19.21
CA SER A 206 4.95 4.08 -18.49
C SER A 206 5.47 5.37 -19.16
N PRO A 207 4.69 6.47 -19.18
CA PRO A 207 5.19 7.78 -19.58
C PRO A 207 6.43 8.17 -18.77
N LYS A 208 7.50 8.60 -19.45
CA LYS A 208 8.71 9.09 -18.77
C LYS A 208 8.40 10.40 -18.07
N ILE A 209 8.50 10.42 -16.74
CA ILE A 209 8.30 11.61 -15.92
C ILE A 209 9.64 11.96 -15.26
N ALA A 210 10.15 13.15 -15.56
CA ALA A 210 11.42 13.62 -15.00
C ALA A 210 11.39 13.67 -13.47
N MET A 211 12.53 13.37 -12.85
CA MET A 211 12.70 13.47 -11.41
C MET A 211 12.78 14.96 -11.04
N THR A 212 11.83 15.42 -10.23
CA THR A 212 11.77 16.82 -9.77
C THR A 212 12.43 16.95 -8.40
N SER A 213 13.00 18.12 -8.08
CA SER A 213 13.60 18.38 -6.76
C SER A 213 12.63 18.12 -5.61
N ARG A 214 11.32 18.34 -5.83
CA ARG A 214 10.24 18.02 -4.89
C ARG A 214 10.15 16.52 -4.58
N LYS A 215 10.25 15.65 -5.60
CA LYS A 215 10.25 14.20 -5.41
C LYS A 215 11.44 13.77 -4.54
N THR A 216 12.62 14.35 -4.78
CA THR A 216 13.83 14.07 -4.01
C THR A 216 13.71 14.55 -2.56
N ILE A 217 13.25 15.77 -2.33
CA ILE A 217 13.04 16.32 -0.97
C ILE A 217 12.01 15.48 -0.21
N GLY A 218 10.89 15.13 -0.84
CA GLY A 218 9.87 14.29 -0.23
C GLY A 218 10.41 12.91 0.16
N LEU A 219 11.20 12.28 -0.71
CA LEU A 219 11.84 10.99 -0.43
C LEU A 219 12.81 11.08 0.76
N LEU A 220 13.60 12.15 0.85
CA LEU A 220 14.51 12.40 1.98
C LEU A 220 13.75 12.63 3.29
N CYS A 221 12.65 13.37 3.26
CA CYS A 221 11.76 13.53 4.43
C CYS A 221 11.20 12.18 4.87
N ILE A 222 10.71 11.35 3.94
CA ILE A 222 10.18 10.03 4.27
C ILE A 222 11.27 9.15 4.88
N LEU A 223 12.46 9.12 4.28
CA LEU A 223 13.59 8.33 4.79
C LEU A 223 14.00 8.78 6.19
N THR A 224 14.09 10.08 6.42
CA THR A 224 14.44 10.65 7.75
C THR A 224 13.38 10.28 8.79
N GLY A 225 12.10 10.29 8.42
CA GLY A 225 11.01 9.93 9.33
C GLY A 225 11.05 8.46 9.73
N ILE A 226 11.36 7.57 8.78
CA ILE A 226 11.59 6.14 9.05
C ILE A 226 12.78 5.94 9.99
N ILE A 227 13.88 6.67 9.77
CA ILE A 227 15.07 6.59 10.62
C ILE A 227 14.75 7.02 12.05
N LEU A 228 14.02 8.13 12.24
CA LEU A 228 13.60 8.61 13.56
C LEU A 228 12.72 7.58 14.27
N LEU A 229 11.74 6.99 13.57
CA LEU A 229 10.85 5.97 14.12
C LEU A 229 11.55 4.66 14.51
N ARG A 230 12.67 4.35 13.86
CA ARG A 230 13.44 3.15 14.15
C ARG A 230 14.39 3.34 15.32
N LEU A 231 14.98 4.53 15.45
CA LEU A 231 16.02 4.81 16.46
C LEU A 231 15.43 5.20 17.82
N PHE A 232 14.19 5.68 17.87
CA PHE A 232 13.50 6.16 19.06
C PHE A 232 12.10 5.58 19.17
#